data_AF-A0A949UFB8-F1
#
_entry.id   AF-A0A949UFB8-F1
#
_cell.length_a   1.000
_cell.length_b   1.000
_cell.length_c   1.000
_cell.angle_alpha   90.00
_cell.angle_beta   90.00
_cell.angle_gamma   90.00
#
_symmetry.space_group_name_H-M   'P 1'
#
loop_
_entity.id
_entity.type
_entity.pdbx_description
1 polymer ?
#
loop_
_entity_poly.entity_id
_entity_poly.type
_entity_poly.pdbx_seq_one_letter_code
_entity_poly.pdbx_strand_id
1 'polypeptide(L)'
;RGDTALASFDNFFTTYASDLRVINGVDTNTNSHDGGTRYVWSGIPEDKRQPAFGALVASIYGPSKPMAFLSNGGYDTTGSLVAPTRAGSASSFQRLTYPNRPNPSDANSYYLNNDVNNLVGQAKQDRKNRLIQQASLPQRRRSISQLYTVSMGDDKLENLTSYLPGTLSGGIRGQAEMAAAAFKSGLAVSANLVSGGFDTHGSNDRNQVFSLASLIDGVDHLMQELDRLGIRDKTTVLISSDFGRTPYYNGGNGKDHWPVTSMMALGMGVTGNSVVGATDANFNALPVNTTTLQADAGGIKITPQHIHAALRNMAGISNHANSRQFPLDGEYLDIFGA
;
A
#
# COMPACT_ATOMS: atom_id res chain seq x y z
N ARG A 1 -18.65 -29.63 4.08
CA ARG A 1 -18.48 -28.21 3.65
C ARG A 1 -17.38 -28.25 2.59
N GLY A 2 -17.74 -28.52 1.35
CA GLY A 2 -16.80 -28.80 0.27
C GLY A 2 -16.33 -27.53 -0.46
N ASP A 3 -15.07 -27.54 -0.87
CA ASP A 3 -14.44 -26.92 -2.05
C ASP A 3 -14.69 -25.46 -2.45
N THR A 4 -15.58 -24.69 -1.83
CA THR A 4 -15.87 -23.31 -2.29
C THR A 4 -14.70 -22.34 -2.11
N ALA A 5 -13.89 -22.50 -1.05
CA ALA A 5 -12.71 -21.66 -0.84
C ALA A 5 -11.57 -22.01 -1.81
N LEU A 6 -11.32 -23.31 -2.05
CA LEU A 6 -10.31 -23.74 -3.01
C LEU A 6 -10.69 -23.34 -4.44
N ALA A 7 -11.95 -23.51 -4.83
CA ALA A 7 -12.47 -23.02 -6.11
C ALA A 7 -12.33 -21.49 -6.25
N SER A 8 -12.44 -20.74 -5.14
CA SER A 8 -12.21 -19.29 -5.16
C SER A 8 -10.75 -18.92 -5.45
N PHE A 9 -9.78 -19.72 -4.98
CA PHE A 9 -8.36 -19.50 -5.28
C PHE A 9 -8.04 -19.80 -6.75
N ASP A 10 -8.51 -20.93 -7.27
CA ASP A 10 -8.31 -21.29 -8.69
C ASP A 10 -8.95 -20.26 -9.62
N ASN A 11 -10.15 -19.78 -9.27
CA ASN A 11 -10.82 -18.73 -10.00
C ASN A 11 -10.03 -17.42 -9.96
N PHE A 12 -9.43 -17.04 -8.82
CA PHE A 12 -8.64 -15.83 -8.72
C PHE A 12 -7.44 -15.86 -9.67
N PHE A 13 -6.60 -16.91 -9.59
CA PHE A 13 -5.43 -17.01 -10.47
C PHE A 13 -5.82 -17.10 -11.94
N THR A 14 -6.89 -17.82 -12.27
CA THR A 14 -7.39 -17.91 -13.65
C THR A 14 -7.90 -16.56 -14.16
N THR A 15 -8.65 -15.83 -13.32
CA THR A 15 -9.25 -14.53 -13.68
C THR A 15 -8.18 -13.46 -13.89
N TYR A 16 -7.15 -13.45 -13.05
CA TYR A 16 -6.09 -12.43 -13.07
C TYR A 16 -4.81 -12.89 -13.76
N ALA A 17 -4.80 -14.07 -14.39
CA ALA A 17 -3.61 -14.67 -14.98
C ALA A 17 -2.85 -13.68 -15.87
N SER A 18 -3.53 -13.00 -16.80
CA SER A 18 -2.89 -12.07 -17.74
C SER A 18 -2.20 -10.87 -17.09
N ASP A 19 -2.58 -10.53 -15.86
CA ASP A 19 -2.13 -9.33 -15.17
C ASP A 19 -1.22 -9.65 -13.98
N LEU A 20 -1.21 -10.91 -13.53
CA LEU A 20 -0.58 -11.35 -12.29
C LEU A 20 0.79 -12.00 -12.54
N ARG A 21 1.78 -11.55 -11.79
CA ARG A 21 3.08 -12.21 -11.62
C ARG A 21 3.27 -12.67 -10.18
N VAL A 22 3.75 -13.90 -10.01
CA VAL A 22 4.21 -14.41 -8.71
C VAL A 22 5.72 -14.24 -8.62
N ILE A 23 6.18 -13.71 -7.50
CA ILE A 23 7.60 -13.62 -7.13
C ILE A 23 7.81 -14.61 -5.98
N ASN A 24 8.38 -15.77 -6.28
CA ASN A 24 8.57 -16.85 -5.32
C ASN A 24 9.98 -16.86 -4.73
N GLY A 25 10.11 -17.29 -3.47
CA GLY A 25 11.42 -17.44 -2.82
C GLY A 25 12.09 -16.11 -2.48
N VAL A 26 11.31 -15.12 -2.01
CA VAL A 26 11.88 -13.86 -1.52
C VAL A 26 12.50 -14.07 -0.14
N ASP A 27 13.81 -13.91 -0.06
CA ASP A 27 14.58 -14.03 1.18
C ASP A 27 14.49 -12.72 1.97
N THR A 28 13.76 -12.78 3.09
CA THR A 28 13.56 -11.65 4.00
C THR A 28 14.66 -11.56 5.05
N ASN A 29 15.57 -12.54 5.15
CA ASN A 29 16.66 -12.59 6.13
C ASN A 29 16.23 -12.38 7.61
N THR A 30 14.95 -12.50 7.93
CA THR A 30 14.43 -12.20 9.26
C THR A 30 13.21 -13.02 9.61
N ASN A 31 13.05 -13.26 10.91
CA ASN A 31 11.89 -13.87 11.51
C ASN A 31 11.24 -12.93 12.55
N SER A 32 11.60 -11.63 12.57
CA SER A 32 10.99 -10.64 13.47
C SER A 32 9.96 -9.79 12.73
N HIS A 33 8.76 -9.64 13.28
CA HIS A 33 7.70 -8.85 12.63
C HIS A 33 8.14 -7.42 12.33
N ASP A 34 8.83 -6.76 13.28
CA ASP A 34 9.32 -5.38 13.09
C ASP A 34 10.32 -5.29 11.94
N GLY A 35 11.27 -6.24 11.87
CA GLY A 35 12.28 -6.30 10.81
C GLY A 35 11.67 -6.67 9.46
N GLY A 36 10.85 -7.71 9.41
CA GLY A 36 10.24 -8.22 8.17
C GLY A 36 9.26 -7.22 7.57
N THR A 37 8.37 -6.65 8.39
CA THR A 37 7.44 -5.59 7.96
C THR A 37 8.22 -4.41 7.39
N ARG A 38 9.27 -3.96 8.07
CA ARG A 38 10.08 -2.85 7.56
C ARG A 38 10.77 -3.21 6.26
N TYR A 39 11.37 -4.38 6.17
CA TYR A 39 12.16 -4.75 5.01
C TYR A 39 11.30 -4.90 3.76
N VAL A 40 10.18 -5.61 3.89
CA VAL A 40 9.23 -5.88 2.81
C VAL A 40 8.61 -4.61 2.25
N TRP A 41 8.30 -3.63 3.10
CA TRP A 41 7.60 -2.41 2.67
C TRP A 41 8.51 -1.23 2.33
N SER A 42 9.82 -1.33 2.58
CA SER A 42 10.77 -0.21 2.39
C SER A 42 12.07 -0.57 1.64
N GLY A 43 12.36 -1.87 1.53
CA GLY A 43 13.59 -2.39 0.94
C GLY A 43 14.82 -2.33 1.85
N ILE A 44 14.70 -1.80 3.08
CA ILE A 44 15.81 -1.68 4.03
C ILE A 44 15.36 -2.11 5.44
N PRO A 45 15.90 -3.19 6.03
CA PRO A 45 15.50 -3.66 7.37
C PRO A 45 15.98 -2.76 8.53
N GLU A 46 17.12 -2.08 8.39
CA GLU A 46 17.81 -1.43 9.51
C GLU A 46 17.32 0.01 9.76
N ASP A 47 16.93 0.75 8.71
CA ASP A 47 16.56 2.16 8.82
C ASP A 47 15.06 2.35 9.11
N LYS A 48 14.75 2.70 10.37
CA LYS A 48 13.40 3.05 10.83
C LYS A 48 12.78 4.26 10.13
N ARG A 49 13.57 5.07 9.43
CA ARG A 49 13.10 6.26 8.69
C ARG A 49 12.83 5.99 7.22
N GLN A 50 13.24 4.83 6.70
CA GLN A 50 13.02 4.49 5.30
C GLN A 50 11.53 4.62 4.98
N PRO A 51 11.13 5.40 3.96
CA PRO A 51 9.72 5.52 3.63
C PRO A 51 9.20 4.21 3.08
N ALA A 52 7.95 3.87 3.41
CA ALA A 52 7.19 2.88 2.66
C ALA A 52 7.18 3.30 1.18
N PHE A 53 7.20 2.33 0.25
CA PHE A 53 7.18 2.64 -1.19
C PHE A 53 6.02 3.58 -1.57
N GLY A 54 4.82 3.33 -1.03
CA GLY A 54 3.65 4.18 -1.23
C GLY A 54 3.88 5.63 -0.78
N ALA A 55 4.52 5.84 0.37
CA ALA A 55 4.85 7.18 0.87
C ALA A 55 5.87 7.89 -0.04
N LEU A 56 6.85 7.14 -0.56
CA LEU A 56 7.84 7.68 -1.50
C LEU A 56 7.18 8.13 -2.81
N VAL A 57 6.36 7.28 -3.43
CA VAL A 57 5.56 7.61 -4.63
C VAL A 57 4.67 8.83 -4.39
N ALA A 58 3.98 8.88 -3.25
CA ALA A 58 3.11 10.00 -2.90
C ALA A 58 3.85 11.33 -2.74
N SER A 59 5.06 11.30 -2.20
CA SER A 59 5.88 12.50 -2.07
C SER A 59 6.31 13.10 -3.42
N ILE A 60 6.29 12.30 -4.50
CA ILE A 60 6.77 12.67 -5.83
C ILE A 60 5.60 13.06 -6.73
N TYR A 61 4.57 12.22 -6.81
CA TYR A 61 3.44 12.42 -7.71
C TYR A 61 2.23 13.11 -7.05
N GLY A 62 2.23 13.25 -5.73
CA GLY A 62 1.16 13.89 -4.97
C GLY A 62 1.58 14.94 -3.94
N PRO A 63 2.68 15.70 -4.06
CA PRO A 63 3.17 16.56 -2.97
C PRO A 63 2.19 17.66 -2.53
N SER A 64 1.26 18.05 -3.41
CA SER A 64 0.21 19.04 -3.15
C SER A 64 -1.18 18.44 -2.95
N LYS A 65 -1.30 17.11 -2.95
CA LYS A 65 -2.58 16.43 -2.75
C LYS A 65 -2.86 16.32 -1.24
N PRO A 66 -4.10 16.57 -0.80
CA PRO A 66 -4.45 16.54 0.62
C PRO A 66 -4.35 15.14 1.22
N MET A 67 -4.47 14.08 0.41
CA MET A 67 -4.44 12.68 0.87
C MET A 67 -3.55 11.82 -0.03
N ALA A 68 -2.38 12.37 -0.41
CA ALA A 68 -1.49 11.74 -1.39
C ALA A 68 -1.16 10.27 -1.08
N PHE A 69 -0.99 9.94 0.20
CA PHE A 69 -0.74 8.59 0.70
C PHE A 69 -1.84 8.17 1.69
N LEU A 70 -2.65 7.19 1.31
CA LEU A 70 -3.59 6.54 2.22
C LEU A 70 -2.92 5.38 2.94
N SER A 71 -3.15 5.24 4.25
CA SER A 71 -2.61 4.10 5.02
C SER A 71 -3.63 3.57 6.01
N ASN A 72 -3.90 2.26 5.90
CA ASN A 72 -4.67 1.50 6.87
C ASN A 72 -3.80 0.78 7.91
N GLY A 73 -2.48 1.03 7.92
CA GLY A 73 -1.53 0.45 8.88
C GLY A 73 -0.46 -0.42 8.21
N GLY A 74 0.11 -1.35 8.98
CA GLY A 74 1.28 -2.12 8.57
C GLY A 74 2.56 -1.29 8.70
N TYR A 75 3.28 -1.10 7.59
CA TYR A 75 4.41 -0.17 7.52
C TYR A 75 4.04 1.10 6.79
N ASP A 76 3.97 2.22 7.50
CA ASP A 76 3.57 3.51 6.93
C ASP A 76 4.50 4.67 7.29
N THR A 77 5.74 4.34 7.64
CA THR A 77 6.83 5.32 7.76
C THR A 77 6.92 6.14 6.47
N THR A 78 7.03 7.46 6.60
CA THR A 78 7.05 8.35 5.42
C THR A 78 8.38 9.06 5.19
N GLY A 79 9.39 8.83 6.04
CA GLY A 79 10.65 9.55 5.99
C GLY A 79 10.49 11.07 6.12
N SER A 80 9.37 11.53 6.70
CA SER A 80 8.96 12.94 6.73
C SER A 80 8.80 13.58 5.34
N LEU A 81 8.56 12.78 4.31
CA LEU A 81 8.35 13.23 2.94
C LEU A 81 6.88 13.58 2.66
N VAL A 82 5.95 12.83 3.25
CA VAL A 82 4.50 12.97 3.06
C VAL A 82 3.76 12.66 4.36
N ALA A 83 2.56 13.21 4.53
CA ALA A 83 1.68 12.86 5.65
C ALA A 83 0.80 11.66 5.25
N PRO A 84 0.74 10.58 6.05
CA PRO A 84 -0.20 9.49 5.80
C PRO A 84 -1.61 9.92 6.21
N THR A 85 -2.59 9.59 5.38
CA THR A 85 -4.02 9.77 5.69
C THR A 85 -4.61 8.44 6.12
N ARG A 86 -5.18 8.38 7.33
CA ARG A 86 -5.82 7.17 7.87
C ARG A 86 -7.32 7.19 7.63
N ALA A 87 -7.81 6.26 6.83
CA ALA A 87 -9.24 6.06 6.58
C ALA A 87 -9.83 5.06 7.56
N GLY A 88 -10.01 5.48 8.81
CA GLY A 88 -10.53 4.60 9.87
C GLY A 88 -11.98 4.14 9.71
N SER A 89 -12.74 4.67 8.73
CA SER A 89 -14.05 4.19 8.27
C SER A 89 -14.74 5.19 7.34
N ALA A 90 -15.60 4.68 6.46
CA ALA A 90 -16.60 5.41 5.66
C ALA A 90 -17.30 6.57 6.36
N SER A 91 -17.86 6.28 7.55
CA SER A 91 -18.64 7.20 8.36
C SER A 91 -17.79 8.33 8.93
N SER A 92 -16.49 8.10 9.11
CA SER A 92 -15.56 9.14 9.51
C SER A 92 -15.26 10.06 8.33
N PHE A 93 -15.19 9.51 7.11
CA PHE A 93 -14.96 10.26 5.88
C PHE A 93 -16.14 11.15 5.46
N GLN A 94 -17.39 10.70 5.59
CA GLN A 94 -18.56 11.55 5.29
C GLN A 94 -18.62 12.80 6.19
N ARG A 95 -18.25 12.66 7.47
CA ARG A 95 -18.12 13.81 8.41
C ARG A 95 -16.93 14.72 8.09
N LEU A 96 -15.82 14.15 7.62
CA LEU A 96 -14.65 14.91 7.17
C LEU A 96 -14.86 15.62 5.83
N THR A 97 -15.77 15.13 4.99
CA THR A 97 -16.08 15.71 3.68
C THR A 97 -16.88 17.01 3.81
N TYR A 98 -17.69 17.14 4.87
CA TYR A 98 -18.52 18.32 5.13
C TYR A 98 -18.32 18.84 6.57
N PRO A 99 -17.10 19.24 6.96
CA PRO A 99 -16.79 19.60 8.34
C PRO A 99 -17.52 20.87 8.78
N ASN A 100 -17.89 21.73 7.82
CA ASN A 100 -18.58 22.98 8.04
C ASN A 100 -20.11 22.86 7.91
N ARG A 101 -20.66 21.64 7.82
CA ARG A 101 -22.10 21.39 7.73
C ARG A 101 -22.63 20.65 8.96
N PRO A 102 -23.65 21.17 9.67
CA PRO A 102 -24.34 20.42 10.70
C PRO A 102 -25.07 19.18 10.15
N ASN A 103 -25.63 19.29 8.94
CA ASN A 103 -26.19 18.16 8.21
C ASN A 103 -25.40 17.92 6.91
N PRO A 104 -24.60 16.84 6.82
CA PRO A 104 -23.85 16.49 5.61
C PRO A 104 -24.72 16.27 4.36
N SER A 105 -26.01 15.95 4.54
CA SER A 105 -26.96 15.69 3.45
C SER A 105 -27.72 16.93 2.95
N ASP A 106 -27.51 18.10 3.56
CA ASP A 106 -28.11 19.37 3.13
C ASP A 106 -27.00 20.34 2.65
N ALA A 107 -26.99 20.63 1.34
CA ALA A 107 -26.00 21.48 0.71
C ALA A 107 -26.00 22.93 1.22
N ASN A 108 -27.10 23.39 1.85
CA ASN A 108 -27.26 24.75 2.37
C ASN A 108 -27.06 24.84 3.89
N SER A 109 -26.88 23.72 4.57
CA SER A 109 -26.68 23.68 6.02
C SER A 109 -25.21 23.97 6.33
N TYR A 110 -24.83 25.24 6.53
CA TYR A 110 -23.50 25.62 7.00
C TYR A 110 -23.51 26.15 8.44
N TYR A 111 -22.47 25.85 9.22
CA TYR A 111 -22.29 26.45 10.56
C TYR A 111 -22.02 27.95 10.48
N LEU A 112 -21.35 28.40 9.41
CA LEU A 112 -20.90 29.78 9.22
C LEU A 112 -21.26 30.23 7.79
N ASN A 113 -21.59 31.51 7.61
CA ASN A 113 -21.81 32.07 6.29
C ASN A 113 -20.49 32.18 5.49
N ASN A 114 -20.60 32.39 4.18
CA ASN A 114 -19.43 32.39 3.28
C ASN A 114 -18.39 33.47 3.62
N ASP A 115 -18.83 34.65 4.06
CA ASP A 115 -17.91 35.73 4.45
C ASP A 115 -17.06 35.35 5.67
N VAL A 116 -17.66 34.72 6.67
CA VAL A 116 -16.93 34.24 7.85
C VAL A 116 -16.02 33.06 7.48
N ASN A 117 -16.45 32.15 6.61
CA ASN A 117 -15.57 31.07 6.12
C ASN A 117 -14.34 31.61 5.37
N ASN A 118 -14.51 32.66 4.55
CA ASN A 118 -13.40 33.33 3.86
C ASN A 118 -12.43 33.98 4.86
N LEU A 119 -12.95 34.66 5.89
CA LEU A 119 -12.12 35.23 6.97
C LEU A 119 -11.37 34.15 7.75
N VAL A 120 -12.01 33.02 8.06
CA VAL A 120 -11.36 31.87 8.71
C VAL A 120 -10.26 31.27 7.82
N GLY A 121 -10.52 31.11 6.52
CA GLY A 121 -9.54 30.65 5.55
C GLY A 121 -8.31 31.56 5.47
N GLN A 122 -8.53 32.88 5.45
CA GLN A 122 -7.46 33.88 5.44
C GLN A 122 -6.66 33.87 6.74
N ALA A 123 -7.32 33.80 7.89
CA ALA A 123 -6.64 33.70 9.19
C ALA A 123 -5.79 32.42 9.31
N LYS A 124 -6.28 31.28 8.79
CA LYS A 124 -5.52 30.02 8.71
C LYS A 124 -4.28 30.17 7.82
N GLN A 125 -4.42 30.83 6.65
CA GLN A 125 -3.31 31.08 5.73
C GLN A 125 -2.24 31.98 6.36
N ASP A 126 -2.65 33.07 7.02
CA ASP A 126 -1.72 33.98 7.69
C ASP A 126 -0.97 33.28 8.82
N ARG A 127 -1.67 32.44 9.60
CA ARG A 127 -1.04 31.58 10.62
C ARG A 127 -0.01 30.65 10.02
N LYS A 128 -0.32 29.98 8.89
CA LYS A 128 0.64 29.12 8.18
C LYS A 128 1.90 29.90 7.80
N ASN A 129 1.73 31.08 7.20
CA ASN A 129 2.85 31.92 6.76
C ASN A 129 3.75 32.31 7.94
N ARG A 130 3.17 32.73 9.07
CA ARG A 130 3.93 33.01 10.31
C ARG A 130 4.70 31.78 10.81
N LEU A 131 4.05 30.62 10.85
CA LEU A 131 4.69 29.37 11.31
C LEU A 131 5.83 28.91 10.38
N ILE A 132 5.68 29.08 9.07
CA ILE A 132 6.74 28.77 8.08
C ILE A 132 7.94 29.72 8.25
N GLN A 133 7.70 31.01 8.45
CA GLN A 133 8.76 32.00 8.69
C GLN A 133 9.53 31.71 9.98
N GLN A 134 8.84 31.30 11.04
CA GLN A 134 9.45 30.94 12.33
C GLN A 134 10.14 29.57 12.32
N ALA A 135 9.83 28.70 11.37
CA ALA A 135 10.45 27.38 11.28
C ALA A 135 11.85 27.49 10.67
N SER A 136 12.87 27.15 11.45
CA SER A 136 14.27 27.09 11.00
C SER A 136 14.60 25.80 10.24
N LEU A 137 13.96 24.68 10.58
CA LEU A 137 14.23 23.38 9.98
C LEU A 137 13.39 23.17 8.69
N PRO A 138 14.01 22.77 7.56
CA PRO A 138 13.29 22.44 6.33
C PRO A 138 12.21 21.37 6.51
N GLN A 139 12.44 20.39 7.41
CA GLN A 139 11.44 19.37 7.75
C GLN A 139 10.19 20.00 8.39
N ARG A 140 10.38 20.91 9.36
CA ARG A 140 9.26 21.58 10.03
C ARG A 140 8.42 22.42 9.06
N ARG A 141 9.07 23.11 8.12
CA ARG A 141 8.37 23.85 7.04
C ARG A 141 7.52 22.94 6.17
N ARG A 142 8.04 21.76 5.78
CA ARG A 142 7.30 20.75 5.01
C ARG A 142 6.09 20.24 5.78
N SER A 143 6.23 19.87 7.05
CA SER A 143 5.12 19.39 7.88
C SER A 143 4.01 20.44 8.04
N ILE A 144 4.36 21.72 8.24
CA ILE A 144 3.38 22.82 8.32
C ILE A 144 2.61 22.97 7.00
N SER A 145 3.32 22.91 5.86
CA SER A 145 2.72 23.07 4.54
C SER A 145 1.77 21.91 4.20
N GLN A 146 2.15 20.68 4.58
CA GLN A 146 1.31 19.50 4.42
C GLN A 146 0.04 19.58 5.27
N LEU A 147 0.17 19.88 6.57
CA LEU A 147 -0.99 20.02 7.45
C LEU A 147 -2.00 21.04 6.93
N TYR A 148 -1.51 22.18 6.42
CA TYR A 148 -2.37 23.19 5.83
C TYR A 148 -3.10 22.67 4.59
N THR A 149 -2.40 21.95 3.71
CA THR A 149 -2.98 21.37 2.48
C THR A 149 -4.09 20.36 2.80
N VAL A 150 -3.89 19.50 3.82
CA VAL A 150 -4.94 18.59 4.30
C VAL A 150 -6.16 19.38 4.80
N SER A 151 -5.94 20.44 5.58
CA SER A 151 -7.01 21.24 6.20
C SER A 151 -7.79 22.16 5.25
N MET A 152 -7.33 22.29 4.00
CA MET A 152 -7.96 23.09 2.95
C MET A 152 -8.55 22.21 1.83
N GLY A 153 -8.39 20.89 1.91
CA GLY A 153 -8.84 19.94 0.89
C GLY A 153 -10.36 19.75 0.82
N ASP A 154 -11.12 20.48 1.64
CA ASP A 154 -12.57 20.34 1.87
C ASP A 154 -13.38 20.28 0.56
N ASP A 155 -13.11 21.18 -0.40
CA ASP A 155 -13.86 21.23 -1.68
C ASP A 155 -13.58 20.03 -2.60
N LYS A 156 -12.46 19.32 -2.40
CA LYS A 156 -12.09 18.17 -3.25
C LYS A 156 -12.58 16.84 -2.69
N LEU A 157 -12.95 16.78 -1.41
CA LEU A 157 -13.50 15.58 -0.78
C LEU A 157 -14.89 15.25 -1.29
N GLU A 158 -15.66 16.24 -1.76
CA GLU A 158 -16.97 16.01 -2.39
C GLU A 158 -16.87 15.03 -3.57
N ASN A 159 -15.86 15.20 -4.41
CA ASN A 159 -15.60 14.30 -5.55
C ASN A 159 -15.22 12.88 -5.13
N LEU A 160 -14.83 12.63 -3.88
CA LEU A 160 -14.58 11.26 -3.41
C LEU A 160 -15.89 10.50 -3.26
N THR A 161 -16.91 11.15 -2.70
CA THR A 161 -18.18 10.51 -2.35
C THR A 161 -18.95 10.01 -3.56
N SER A 162 -18.80 10.65 -4.72
CA SER A 162 -19.41 10.22 -5.98
C SER A 162 -18.82 8.93 -6.55
N TYR A 163 -17.63 8.52 -6.11
CA TYR A 163 -16.98 7.28 -6.54
C TYR A 163 -17.10 6.16 -5.52
N LEU A 164 -17.52 6.44 -4.27
CA LEU A 164 -17.75 5.40 -3.27
C LEU A 164 -19.08 4.68 -3.55
N PRO A 165 -19.20 3.38 -3.22
CA PRO A 165 -20.48 2.71 -3.21
C PRO A 165 -21.40 3.32 -2.13
N GLY A 166 -22.72 3.16 -2.30
CA GLY A 166 -23.71 3.75 -1.39
C GLY A 166 -23.58 3.28 0.06
N THR A 167 -23.09 2.06 0.29
CA THR A 167 -22.69 1.57 1.61
C THR A 167 -21.29 0.97 1.48
N LEU A 168 -20.36 1.48 2.29
CA LEU A 168 -19.01 0.95 2.32
C LEU A 168 -18.94 -0.37 3.07
N SER A 169 -18.15 -1.28 2.52
CA SER A 169 -17.86 -2.58 3.09
C SER A 169 -16.98 -2.47 4.34
N GLY A 170 -16.97 -3.52 5.17
CA GLY A 170 -16.01 -3.66 6.26
C GLY A 170 -14.67 -4.24 5.79
N GLY A 171 -13.68 -4.27 6.68
CA GLY A 171 -12.41 -4.96 6.45
C GLY A 171 -11.65 -4.45 5.22
N ILE A 172 -10.95 -5.36 4.54
CA ILE A 172 -10.12 -5.02 3.37
C ILE A 172 -10.94 -4.53 2.17
N ARG A 173 -12.19 -4.98 1.99
CA ARG A 173 -13.08 -4.48 0.93
C ARG A 173 -13.39 -2.99 1.07
N GLY A 174 -13.68 -2.53 2.29
CA GLY A 174 -13.88 -1.11 2.56
C GLY A 174 -12.61 -0.28 2.32
N GLN A 175 -11.44 -0.84 2.63
CA GLN A 175 -10.17 -0.19 2.33
C GLN A 175 -9.93 -0.08 0.82
N ALA A 176 -10.32 -1.11 0.05
CA ALA A 176 -10.23 -1.13 -1.41
C ALA A 176 -11.14 -0.11 -2.07
N GLU A 177 -12.41 -0.03 -1.65
CA GLU A 177 -13.38 0.98 -2.12
C GLU A 177 -12.85 2.40 -1.91
N MET A 178 -12.34 2.68 -0.71
CA MET A 178 -11.74 3.97 -0.37
C MET A 178 -10.51 4.29 -1.22
N ALA A 179 -9.61 3.32 -1.41
CA ALA A 179 -8.40 3.51 -2.21
C ALA A 179 -8.74 3.79 -3.68
N ALA A 180 -9.60 2.98 -4.29
CA ALA A 180 -10.01 3.13 -5.68
C ALA A 180 -10.72 4.48 -5.93
N ALA A 181 -11.65 4.87 -5.05
CA ALA A 181 -12.31 6.17 -5.12
C ALA A 181 -11.34 7.34 -4.95
N ALA A 182 -10.36 7.23 -4.05
CA ALA A 182 -9.35 8.26 -3.82
C ALA A 182 -8.38 8.43 -4.99
N PHE A 183 -8.03 7.33 -5.67
CA PHE A 183 -7.27 7.37 -6.91
C PHE A 183 -8.08 8.02 -8.03
N LYS A 184 -9.35 7.60 -8.21
CA LYS A 184 -10.22 8.14 -9.24
C LYS A 184 -10.51 9.64 -9.08
N SER A 185 -10.72 10.09 -7.85
CA SER A 185 -10.91 11.52 -7.52
C SER A 185 -9.62 12.35 -7.61
N GLY A 186 -8.46 11.69 -7.77
CA GLY A 186 -7.16 12.34 -7.82
C GLY A 186 -6.68 12.89 -6.47
N LEU A 187 -7.28 12.44 -5.38
CA LEU A 187 -6.93 12.84 -4.00
C LEU A 187 -5.73 12.06 -3.46
N ALA A 188 -5.58 10.80 -3.87
CA ALA A 188 -4.47 9.93 -3.52
C ALA A 188 -3.73 9.45 -4.78
N VAL A 189 -2.47 9.05 -4.60
CA VAL A 189 -1.67 8.39 -5.65
C VAL A 189 -1.10 7.05 -5.19
N SER A 190 -1.15 6.76 -3.90
CA SER A 190 -0.77 5.48 -3.32
C SER A 190 -1.61 5.17 -2.08
N ALA A 191 -1.76 3.88 -1.80
CA ALA A 191 -2.51 3.39 -0.66
C ALA A 191 -1.87 2.11 -0.11
N ASN A 192 -1.80 2.00 1.22
CA ASN A 192 -1.51 0.75 1.91
C ASN A 192 -2.81 0.15 2.47
N LEU A 193 -3.10 -1.08 2.05
CA LEU A 193 -4.18 -1.91 2.57
C LEU A 193 -3.59 -2.98 3.48
N VAL A 194 -4.35 -3.39 4.49
CA VAL A 194 -3.90 -4.37 5.49
C VAL A 194 -4.94 -5.47 5.65
N SER A 195 -4.46 -6.71 5.63
CA SER A 195 -5.16 -7.92 6.06
C SER A 195 -4.32 -8.62 7.13
N GLY A 196 -4.96 -9.36 8.04
CA GLY A 196 -4.32 -9.97 9.19
C GLY A 196 -4.79 -11.39 9.49
N GLY A 197 -4.29 -11.96 10.59
CA GLY A 197 -4.61 -13.32 11.03
C GLY A 197 -3.66 -14.41 10.53
N PHE A 198 -2.55 -14.03 9.89
CA PHE A 198 -1.55 -14.95 9.32
C PHE A 198 -0.47 -15.44 10.32
N ASP A 199 -0.36 -14.85 11.52
CA ASP A 199 0.61 -15.26 12.55
C ASP A 199 0.09 -16.44 13.40
N THR A 200 -0.07 -17.59 12.74
CA THR A 200 -0.78 -18.74 13.31
C THR A 200 0.15 -19.73 14.02
N HIS A 201 0.51 -19.42 15.26
CA HIS A 201 1.25 -20.33 16.17
C HIS A 201 0.42 -21.49 16.74
N GLY A 202 -0.87 -21.55 16.38
CA GLY A 202 -1.76 -22.66 16.66
C GLY A 202 -2.98 -22.64 15.73
N SER A 203 -3.65 -23.79 15.59
CA SER A 203 -4.81 -23.96 14.69
C SER A 203 -4.58 -23.45 13.26
N ASN A 204 -3.38 -23.69 12.71
CA ASN A 204 -2.91 -23.10 11.45
C ASN A 204 -3.91 -23.29 10.31
N ASP A 205 -4.29 -24.54 10.00
CA ASP A 205 -5.15 -24.82 8.83
C ASP A 205 -6.50 -24.13 8.90
N ARG A 206 -7.08 -24.06 10.10
CA ARG A 206 -8.34 -23.33 10.29
C ARG A 206 -8.16 -21.85 10.03
N ASN A 207 -7.16 -21.23 10.64
CA ASN A 207 -7.01 -19.77 10.64
C ASN A 207 -6.48 -19.25 9.30
N GLN A 208 -5.48 -19.92 8.72
CA GLN A 208 -4.88 -19.55 7.44
C GLN A 208 -5.91 -19.56 6.30
N VAL A 209 -6.80 -20.56 6.24
CA VAL A 209 -7.84 -20.62 5.19
C VAL A 209 -8.75 -19.40 5.24
N PHE A 210 -9.15 -18.93 6.44
CA PHE A 210 -9.98 -17.73 6.57
C PHE A 210 -9.22 -16.45 6.18
N SER A 211 -7.97 -16.31 6.62
CA SER A 211 -7.14 -15.14 6.29
C SER A 211 -6.82 -15.06 4.79
N LEU A 212 -6.51 -16.19 4.15
CA LEU A 212 -6.29 -16.28 2.71
C LEU A 212 -7.56 -15.96 1.92
N ALA A 213 -8.71 -16.52 2.31
CA ALA A 213 -9.99 -16.22 1.67
C ALA A 213 -10.35 -14.74 1.78
N SER A 214 -10.16 -14.14 2.96
CA SER A 214 -10.41 -12.70 3.15
C SER A 214 -9.44 -11.81 2.36
N LEU A 215 -8.18 -12.21 2.21
CA LEU A 215 -7.20 -11.46 1.41
C LEU A 215 -7.59 -11.49 -0.07
N ILE A 216 -7.88 -12.68 -0.60
CA ILE A 216 -8.22 -12.86 -2.02
C ILE A 216 -9.54 -12.18 -2.36
N ASP A 217 -10.57 -12.29 -1.52
CA ASP A 217 -11.83 -11.53 -1.65
C ASP A 217 -11.59 -10.01 -1.65
N GLY A 218 -10.70 -9.51 -0.77
CA GLY A 218 -10.33 -8.11 -0.73
C GLY A 218 -9.62 -7.61 -1.98
N VAL A 219 -8.69 -8.39 -2.52
CA VAL A 219 -7.94 -8.06 -3.74
C VAL A 219 -8.85 -8.15 -4.96
N ASP A 220 -9.67 -9.19 -5.07
CA ASP A 220 -10.67 -9.32 -6.13
C ASP A 220 -11.62 -8.11 -6.15
N HIS A 221 -12.15 -7.72 -4.98
CA HIS A 221 -13.00 -6.53 -4.86
C HIS A 221 -12.25 -5.24 -5.23
N LEU A 222 -10.97 -5.11 -4.88
CA LEU A 222 -10.15 -3.97 -5.32
C LEU A 222 -10.06 -3.92 -6.85
N MET A 223 -9.75 -5.04 -7.50
CA MET A 223 -9.62 -5.10 -8.96
C MET A 223 -10.95 -4.76 -9.65
N GLN A 224 -12.07 -5.27 -9.14
CA GLN A 224 -13.41 -4.93 -9.62
C GLN A 224 -13.73 -3.43 -9.46
N GLU A 225 -13.37 -2.81 -8.34
CA GLU A 225 -13.57 -1.38 -8.14
C GLU A 225 -12.68 -0.53 -9.06
N LEU A 226 -11.43 -0.96 -9.30
CA LEU A 226 -10.53 -0.30 -10.26
C LEU A 226 -11.08 -0.40 -11.70
N ASP A 227 -11.67 -1.52 -12.08
CA ASP A 227 -12.36 -1.70 -13.37
C ASP A 227 -13.61 -0.83 -13.48
N ARG A 228 -14.48 -0.88 -12.46
CA ARG A 228 -15.70 -0.07 -12.39
C ARG A 228 -15.40 1.42 -12.56
N LEU A 229 -14.26 1.88 -12.02
CA LEU A 229 -13.82 3.26 -12.11
C LEU A 229 -12.94 3.55 -13.33
N GLY A 230 -12.59 2.55 -14.14
CA GLY A 230 -11.78 2.69 -15.36
C GLY A 230 -10.36 3.17 -15.09
N ILE A 231 -9.73 2.63 -14.04
CA ILE A 231 -8.36 2.97 -13.62
C ILE A 231 -7.47 1.73 -13.35
N ARG A 232 -7.94 0.51 -13.66
CA ARG A 232 -7.15 -0.74 -13.53
C ARG A 232 -5.87 -0.69 -14.36
N ASP A 233 -5.97 -0.20 -15.60
CA ASP A 233 -4.85 -0.04 -16.54
C ASP A 233 -3.79 1.00 -16.11
N LYS A 234 -4.08 1.77 -15.05
CA LYS A 234 -3.21 2.81 -14.47
C LYS A 234 -2.77 2.50 -13.05
N THR A 235 -3.06 1.29 -12.57
CA THR A 235 -2.82 0.90 -11.19
C THR A 235 -1.97 -0.36 -11.15
N THR A 236 -0.94 -0.33 -10.30
CA THR A 236 -0.16 -1.51 -9.93
C THR A 236 -0.54 -1.89 -8.50
N VAL A 237 -0.83 -3.18 -8.28
CA VAL A 237 -1.11 -3.74 -6.95
C VAL A 237 0.03 -4.67 -6.58
N LEU A 238 0.62 -4.48 -5.39
CA LEU A 238 1.61 -5.39 -4.80
C LEU A 238 1.03 -6.02 -3.55
N ILE A 239 1.14 -7.33 -3.42
CA ILE A 239 0.68 -8.13 -2.30
C ILE A 239 1.90 -8.82 -1.69
N SER A 240 2.11 -8.62 -0.38
CA SER A 240 3.24 -9.18 0.33
C SER A 240 2.95 -9.38 1.82
N SER A 241 3.75 -10.23 2.46
CA SER A 241 3.85 -10.38 3.92
C SER A 241 5.27 -10.10 4.38
N ASP A 242 5.45 -9.79 5.66
CA ASP A 242 6.73 -9.59 6.35
C ASP A 242 7.71 -10.77 6.22
N PHE A 243 7.20 -12.00 6.21
CA PHE A 243 7.90 -13.27 5.99
C PHE A 243 6.89 -14.42 5.80
N GLY A 244 7.36 -15.68 5.74
CA GLY A 244 6.51 -16.87 5.64
C GLY A 244 6.27 -17.60 6.97
N ARG A 245 5.59 -18.76 6.86
CA ARG A 245 5.38 -19.74 7.93
C ARG A 245 6.16 -21.02 7.61
N THR A 246 6.64 -21.73 8.63
CA THR A 246 7.40 -22.98 8.44
C THR A 246 6.66 -23.97 7.54
N PRO A 247 7.35 -24.73 6.69
CA PRO A 247 6.68 -25.74 5.87
C PRO A 247 6.13 -26.93 6.69
N TYR A 248 6.59 -27.07 7.93
CA TYR A 248 6.17 -28.07 8.91
C TYR A 248 5.42 -27.44 10.10
N TYR A 249 4.73 -28.30 10.85
CA TYR A 249 4.00 -27.93 12.07
C TYR A 249 4.91 -27.82 13.30
N ASN A 250 4.60 -26.87 14.17
CA ASN A 250 5.12 -26.82 15.54
C ASN A 250 4.28 -27.70 16.48
N GLY A 251 4.68 -27.79 17.76
CA GLY A 251 3.98 -28.61 18.76
C GLY A 251 2.55 -28.17 19.11
N GLY A 252 2.12 -26.98 18.67
CA GLY A 252 0.81 -26.39 18.96
C GLY A 252 -0.21 -26.54 17.83
N ASN A 253 0.05 -27.40 16.83
CA ASN A 253 -0.72 -27.46 15.58
C ASN A 253 -0.73 -26.09 14.84
N GLY A 254 0.37 -25.35 15.01
CA GLY A 254 0.66 -24.07 14.38
C GLY A 254 1.89 -24.15 13.49
N LYS A 255 2.37 -22.99 13.04
CA LYS A 255 3.61 -22.87 12.27
C LYS A 255 4.44 -21.71 12.81
N ASP A 256 5.75 -21.91 12.87
CA ASP A 256 6.69 -20.90 13.33
C ASP A 256 7.10 -19.97 12.17
N HIS A 257 7.96 -19.00 12.47
CA HIS A 257 8.37 -17.99 11.50
C HIS A 257 9.37 -18.55 10.51
N TRP A 258 9.22 -18.19 9.22
CA TRP A 258 10.10 -18.65 8.14
C TRP A 258 10.62 -17.49 7.31
N PRO A 259 11.94 -17.28 7.18
CA PRO A 259 12.51 -16.07 6.57
C PRO A 259 12.38 -16.02 5.04
N VAL A 260 11.55 -16.85 4.43
CA VAL A 260 11.26 -16.88 2.99
C VAL A 260 9.78 -16.69 2.77
N THR A 261 9.42 -15.81 1.83
CA THR A 261 8.02 -15.51 1.47
C THR A 261 7.83 -15.49 -0.05
N SER A 262 6.58 -15.28 -0.47
CA SER A 262 6.22 -15.02 -1.86
C SER A 262 5.49 -13.67 -1.92
N MET A 263 5.62 -12.98 -3.05
CA MET A 263 4.85 -11.77 -3.35
C MET A 263 4.06 -11.96 -4.64
N MET A 264 3.00 -11.19 -4.81
CA MET A 264 2.25 -11.11 -6.06
C MET A 264 2.19 -9.66 -6.51
N ALA A 265 2.33 -9.42 -7.80
CA ALA A 265 2.13 -8.12 -8.42
C ALA A 265 1.07 -8.23 -9.52
N LEU A 266 0.20 -7.24 -9.63
CA LEU A 266 -0.86 -7.18 -10.62
C LEU A 266 -0.93 -5.80 -11.28
N GLY A 267 -1.36 -5.76 -12.54
CA GLY A 267 -1.79 -4.54 -13.22
C GLY A 267 -0.68 -3.83 -14.01
N MET A 268 -0.71 -2.50 -14.02
CA MET A 268 0.16 -1.69 -14.88
C MET A 268 1.64 -1.98 -14.63
N GLY A 269 2.40 -2.19 -15.71
CA GLY A 269 3.85 -2.43 -15.64
C GLY A 269 4.22 -3.83 -15.16
N VAL A 270 3.26 -4.76 -15.02
CA VAL A 270 3.54 -6.15 -14.64
C VAL A 270 3.34 -7.05 -15.84
N THR A 271 4.38 -7.83 -16.19
CA THR A 271 4.24 -8.94 -17.13
C THR A 271 3.51 -10.09 -16.45
N GLY A 272 2.23 -10.28 -16.76
CA GLY A 272 1.42 -11.34 -16.15
C GLY A 272 1.75 -12.74 -16.63
N ASN A 273 0.92 -13.70 -16.20
CA ASN A 273 0.95 -15.14 -16.46
C ASN A 273 2.36 -15.74 -16.31
N SER A 274 3.06 -15.33 -15.25
CA SER A 274 4.45 -15.71 -15.05
C SER A 274 4.83 -15.82 -13.58
N VAL A 275 5.86 -16.64 -13.36
CA VAL A 275 6.49 -16.84 -12.05
C VAL A 275 7.97 -16.57 -12.21
N VAL A 276 8.52 -15.77 -11.29
CA VAL A 276 9.95 -15.52 -11.16
C VAL A 276 10.42 -15.98 -9.77
N GLY A 277 11.67 -16.39 -9.66
CA GLY A 277 12.18 -16.97 -8.43
C GLY A 277 11.69 -18.39 -8.17
N ALA A 278 12.28 -19.02 -7.16
CA ALA A 278 12.02 -20.42 -6.84
C ALA A 278 12.38 -20.73 -5.38
N THR A 279 11.84 -21.85 -4.90
CA THR A 279 12.23 -22.44 -3.61
C THR A 279 12.61 -23.90 -3.79
N ASP A 280 13.43 -24.43 -2.89
CA ASP A 280 13.70 -25.87 -2.81
C ASP A 280 12.54 -26.63 -2.15
N ALA A 281 12.68 -27.95 -2.02
CA ALA A 281 11.69 -28.82 -1.36
C ALA A 281 11.46 -28.49 0.13
N ASN A 282 12.40 -27.76 0.76
CA ASN A 282 12.31 -27.30 2.14
C ASN A 282 11.84 -25.83 2.23
N PHE A 283 11.37 -25.25 1.12
CA PHE A 283 10.92 -23.86 1.03
C PHE A 283 12.01 -22.82 1.33
N ASN A 284 13.29 -23.17 1.13
CA ASN A 284 14.38 -22.19 1.13
C ASN A 284 14.41 -21.46 -0.21
N ALA A 285 14.70 -20.16 -0.19
CA ALA A 285 14.91 -19.37 -1.40
C ALA A 285 16.10 -19.91 -2.21
N LEU A 286 15.88 -20.20 -3.49
CA LEU A 286 16.94 -20.56 -4.42
C LEU A 286 17.53 -19.29 -5.07
N PRO A 287 18.85 -19.24 -5.33
CA PRO A 287 19.41 -18.17 -6.14
C PRO A 287 18.86 -18.24 -7.58
N VAL A 288 18.79 -17.07 -8.22
CA VAL A 288 18.26 -16.90 -9.57
C VAL A 288 19.28 -16.26 -10.49
N ASN A 289 19.21 -16.62 -11.77
CA ASN A 289 19.92 -15.91 -12.81
C ASN A 289 19.40 -14.47 -12.91
N THR A 290 20.29 -13.48 -12.94
CA THR A 290 19.91 -12.06 -12.87
C THR A 290 19.18 -11.54 -14.11
N THR A 291 19.18 -12.29 -15.21
CA THR A 291 18.46 -11.95 -16.45
C THR A 291 17.16 -12.73 -16.58
N THR A 292 17.19 -14.06 -16.41
CA THR A 292 15.99 -14.89 -16.62
C THR A 292 15.10 -15.00 -15.38
N LEU A 293 15.64 -14.66 -14.21
CA LEU A 293 15.02 -14.80 -12.89
C LEU A 293 14.55 -16.24 -12.57
N GLN A 294 15.08 -17.23 -13.28
CA GLN A 294 14.89 -18.65 -13.01
C GLN A 294 15.99 -19.17 -12.10
N ALA A 295 15.72 -20.29 -11.41
CA ALA A 295 16.65 -20.91 -10.48
C ALA A 295 18.01 -21.20 -11.14
N ASP A 296 19.09 -20.72 -10.52
CA ASP A 296 20.46 -20.88 -10.98
C ASP A 296 21.38 -20.91 -9.76
N ALA A 297 22.14 -21.99 -9.58
CA ALA A 297 23.02 -22.16 -8.43
C ALA A 297 24.15 -21.10 -8.37
N GLY A 298 24.52 -20.50 -9.51
CA GLY A 298 25.49 -19.41 -9.59
C GLY A 298 24.88 -18.01 -9.47
N GLY A 299 23.57 -17.94 -9.26
CA GLY A 299 22.81 -16.69 -9.21
C GLY A 299 22.79 -16.00 -7.85
N ILE A 300 21.82 -15.09 -7.68
CA ILE A 300 21.59 -14.36 -6.43
C ILE A 300 20.19 -14.61 -5.89
N LYS A 301 19.99 -14.53 -4.57
CA LYS A 301 18.64 -14.65 -4.01
C LYS A 301 17.86 -13.35 -4.17
N ILE A 302 16.58 -13.45 -4.52
CA ILE A 302 15.69 -12.29 -4.54
C ILE A 302 15.44 -11.85 -3.10
N THR A 303 15.56 -10.56 -2.83
CA THR A 303 15.27 -9.96 -1.53
C THR A 303 14.27 -8.81 -1.71
N PRO A 304 13.62 -8.33 -0.63
CA PRO A 304 12.82 -7.11 -0.71
C PRO A 304 13.58 -5.91 -1.29
N GLN A 305 14.89 -5.80 -1.07
CA GLN A 305 15.67 -4.69 -1.64
C GLN A 305 15.66 -4.70 -3.17
N HIS A 306 15.81 -5.87 -3.80
CA HIS A 306 15.71 -6.03 -5.26
C HIS A 306 14.30 -5.65 -5.77
N ILE A 307 13.26 -6.05 -5.03
CA ILE A 307 11.87 -5.72 -5.36
C ILE A 307 11.64 -4.21 -5.28
N HIS A 308 12.15 -3.53 -4.26
CA HIS A 308 12.04 -2.07 -4.14
C HIS A 308 12.83 -1.32 -5.22
N ALA A 309 13.98 -1.84 -5.65
CA ALA A 309 14.72 -1.28 -6.78
C ALA A 309 13.90 -1.39 -8.07
N ALA A 310 13.29 -2.55 -8.33
CA ALA A 310 12.39 -2.77 -9.46
C ALA A 310 11.13 -1.88 -9.40
N LEU A 311 10.51 -1.74 -8.22
CA LEU A 311 9.33 -0.89 -8.02
C LEU A 311 9.64 0.59 -8.29
N ARG A 312 10.80 1.08 -7.82
CA ARG A 312 11.24 2.45 -8.09
C ARG A 312 11.53 2.68 -9.58
N ASN A 313 12.06 1.69 -10.27
CA ASN A 313 12.28 1.76 -11.72
C ASN A 313 10.95 1.81 -12.48
N MET A 314 10.06 0.85 -12.21
CA MET A 314 8.73 0.76 -12.82
C MET A 314 7.91 2.04 -12.59
N ALA A 315 7.98 2.63 -11.39
CA ALA A 315 7.31 3.88 -11.08
C ALA A 315 8.03 5.14 -11.63
N GLY A 316 9.20 5.01 -12.26
CA GLY A 316 9.95 6.13 -12.82
C GLY A 316 10.58 7.07 -11.77
N ILE A 317 10.80 6.58 -10.55
CA ILE A 317 11.24 7.40 -9.40
C ILE A 317 12.67 7.11 -8.92
N SER A 318 13.38 6.15 -9.49
CA SER A 318 14.73 5.74 -9.04
C SER A 318 15.71 6.92 -8.88
N ASN A 319 15.66 7.87 -9.83
CA ASN A 319 16.58 9.01 -9.87
C ASN A 319 16.04 10.29 -9.19
N HIS A 320 14.84 10.26 -8.62
CA HIS A 320 14.23 11.45 -8.02
C HIS A 320 14.96 11.86 -6.73
N ALA A 321 15.01 13.16 -6.43
CA ALA A 321 15.72 13.69 -5.26
C ALA A 321 15.21 13.14 -3.92
N ASN A 322 13.91 12.84 -3.82
CA ASN A 322 13.35 12.16 -2.64
C ASN A 322 13.84 10.71 -2.53
N SER A 323 13.93 9.97 -3.64
CA SER A 323 14.44 8.58 -3.63
C SER A 323 15.92 8.52 -3.27
N ARG A 324 16.73 9.51 -3.73
CA ARG A 324 18.16 9.60 -3.41
C ARG A 324 18.46 9.91 -1.94
N GLN A 325 17.49 10.44 -1.18
CA GLN A 325 17.61 10.59 0.28
C GLN A 325 17.53 9.23 1.01
N PHE A 326 17.05 8.19 0.32
CA PHE A 326 16.74 6.86 0.85
C PHE A 326 17.30 5.79 -0.10
N PRO A 327 18.63 5.70 -0.27
CA PRO A 327 19.25 4.81 -1.25
C PRO A 327 18.91 3.33 -0.98
N LEU A 328 19.03 2.53 -2.03
CA LEU A 328 19.00 1.06 -1.96
C LEU A 328 20.37 0.58 -2.44
N ASP A 329 20.94 -0.40 -1.76
CA ASP A 329 22.26 -0.95 -2.04
C ASP A 329 22.20 -2.26 -2.85
N GLY A 330 20.98 -2.76 -3.13
CA GLY A 330 20.76 -4.01 -3.85
C GLY A 330 20.97 -3.85 -5.36
N GLU A 331 21.41 -4.94 -6.00
CA GLU A 331 21.52 -5.02 -7.45
C GLU A 331 20.14 -4.89 -8.12
N TYR A 332 20.09 -4.34 -9.34
CA TYR A 332 18.84 -4.23 -10.07
C TYR A 332 18.47 -5.58 -10.70
N LEU A 333 17.25 -6.06 -10.42
CA LEU A 333 16.61 -7.18 -11.09
C LEU A 333 15.33 -6.68 -11.77
N ASP A 334 15.12 -6.99 -13.04
CA ASP A 334 13.88 -6.64 -13.76
C ASP A 334 12.72 -7.59 -13.39
N ILE A 335 12.26 -7.45 -12.15
CA ILE A 335 11.27 -8.36 -11.54
C ILE A 335 9.90 -8.27 -12.21
N PHE A 336 9.51 -7.09 -12.70
CA PHE A 336 8.18 -6.86 -13.27
C PHE A 336 8.14 -6.99 -14.80
N GLY A 337 9.30 -6.94 -15.48
CA GLY A 337 9.41 -7.06 -16.94
C GLY A 337 8.98 -5.79 -17.67
N ALA A 338 9.30 -4.61 -17.10
CA ALA A 338 8.87 -3.30 -17.57
C ALA A 338 10.03 -2.31 -17.73
#